data_AF-A0A932C4G2-F1
#
_entry.id   AF-A0A932C4G2-F1
#
_cell.length_a   1.000
_cell.length_b   1.000
_cell.length_c   1.000
_cell.angle_alpha   90.00
_cell.angle_beta   90.00
_cell.angle_gamma   90.00
#
_symmetry.space_group_name_H-M   'P 1'
#
loop_
_entity.id
_entity.type
_entity.pdbx_description
1 polymer ?
#
loop_
_entity_poly.entity_id
_entity_poly.type
_entity_poly.pdbx_seq_one_letter_code
_entity_poly.pdbx_strand_id
1 'polypeptide(L)'
;MTGWLADSFRFWWALFYWNTRKTWFRLQGAHRDDCPCQVSSDSGHARDSRCEASVNWRQPARFRRVCPLLTETPQGWRCGVNAESARPFWGRAAGYAAALAVVLYLGGTLAVFAFLKLAHYDASYLAVAWPPRWRELRRSQETLYAGRAQRALQTGNYQEAILALDMVTRLNPRNYQAGLALAGLCQSAAQPFLADRVYERLMRDVPEQRRPTAQIWFRALLARGAYGKIQELALVMLTEDPAERAAWLNALLFSSRHNHDPVFLGKVAAEQPHLPDWCTELIGLERLLLQNQLEAALPRLTRVHRSPATAYIPYYQVDRLLRHGRADQANHLLQAYQGPLPPDEAAFLRLRIYRAKEWASLADSEFDGLLNYQLAPRLIAQFCAYLISNPDRALFARYYERLAAAGFPVNADTLHLHQATYLAAVLAGEAGSAEKIAARINQFTASEARALHGLGTLLKNRADNPRLGRILPLVPLPTEAVYAILDRQPAAAVPGK
;
A
#
# COMPACT_ATOMS: atom_id res chain seq x y z
N MET A 1 21.60 50.24 -26.53
CA MET A 1 20.70 49.06 -26.37
C MET A 1 19.21 49.40 -26.43
N THR A 2 18.75 50.58 -26.03
CA THR A 2 17.33 51.01 -26.06
C THR A 2 16.69 51.02 -27.46
N GLY A 3 17.44 51.37 -28.51
CA GLY A 3 16.91 51.44 -29.88
C GLY A 3 16.50 50.09 -30.51
N TRP A 4 17.09 48.98 -30.06
CA TRP A 4 16.79 47.65 -30.62
C TRP A 4 15.46 47.08 -30.08
N LEU A 5 15.19 47.28 -28.78
CA LEU A 5 13.92 46.88 -28.16
C LEU A 5 12.73 47.67 -28.74
N ALA A 6 12.91 48.98 -28.93
CA ALA A 6 11.90 49.83 -29.56
C ALA A 6 11.58 49.40 -31.00
N ASP A 7 12.61 49.03 -31.78
CA ASP A 7 12.42 48.55 -33.16
C ASP A 7 11.73 47.17 -33.20
N SER A 8 11.99 46.29 -32.23
CA SER A 8 11.30 44.99 -32.10
C SER A 8 9.81 45.15 -31.79
N PHE A 9 9.45 46.04 -30.87
CA PHE A 9 8.03 46.33 -30.59
C PHE A 9 7.33 46.96 -31.80
N ARG A 10 7.99 47.92 -32.46
CA ARG A 10 7.50 48.53 -33.71
C ARG A 10 7.31 47.51 -34.82
N PHE A 11 8.18 46.51 -34.92
CA PHE A 11 8.04 45.44 -35.90
C PHE A 11 6.77 44.62 -35.69
N TRP A 12 6.52 44.14 -34.48
CA TRP A 12 5.30 43.38 -34.15
C TRP A 12 4.04 44.21 -34.29
N TRP A 13 4.08 45.45 -33.81
CA TRP A 13 2.98 46.40 -33.98
C TRP A 13 2.68 46.68 -35.45
N ALA A 14 3.71 46.92 -36.27
CA ALA A 14 3.56 47.17 -37.70
C ALA A 14 3.01 45.95 -38.45
N LEU A 15 3.43 44.72 -38.09
CA LEU A 15 2.85 43.49 -38.64
C LEU A 15 1.35 43.42 -38.34
N PHE A 16 0.91 43.71 -37.12
CA PHE A 16 -0.50 43.63 -36.75
C PHE A 16 -1.34 44.78 -37.32
N TYR A 17 -0.90 46.02 -37.09
CA TYR A 17 -1.61 47.25 -37.48
C TYR A 17 -1.81 47.35 -39.00
N TRP A 18 -0.74 47.18 -39.79
CA TRP A 18 -0.83 47.35 -41.23
C TRP A 18 -1.55 46.21 -41.92
N ASN A 19 -1.46 44.97 -41.42
CA ASN A 19 -2.27 43.87 -41.95
C ASN A 19 -3.76 44.10 -41.69
N THR A 20 -4.13 44.53 -40.48
CA THR A 20 -5.53 44.83 -40.12
C THR A 20 -6.10 45.95 -41.00
N ARG A 21 -5.37 47.07 -41.15
CA ARG A 21 -5.76 48.18 -42.03
C ARG A 21 -5.89 47.76 -43.50
N LYS A 22 -4.96 46.95 -44.02
CA LYS A 22 -5.00 46.45 -45.41
C LYS A 22 -6.12 45.44 -45.63
N THR A 23 -6.42 44.59 -44.64
CA THR A 23 -7.59 43.70 -44.70
C THR A 23 -8.87 44.51 -44.78
N TRP A 24 -9.01 45.54 -43.94
CA TRP A 24 -10.17 46.44 -43.96
C TRP A 24 -10.32 47.17 -45.31
N PHE A 25 -9.23 47.73 -45.83
CA PHE A 25 -9.19 48.37 -47.16
C PHE A 25 -9.66 47.42 -48.29
N ARG A 26 -9.24 46.15 -48.25
CA ARG A 26 -9.67 45.14 -49.22
C ARG A 26 -11.14 44.77 -49.07
N LEU A 27 -11.67 44.76 -47.85
CA LEU A 27 -13.10 44.51 -47.59
C LEU A 27 -13.98 45.68 -48.05
N GLN A 28 -13.45 46.91 -48.06
CA GLN A 28 -14.17 48.12 -48.48
C GLN A 28 -14.11 48.41 -49.99
N GLY A 29 -13.56 47.52 -50.82
CA GLY A 29 -13.58 47.67 -52.28
C GLY A 29 -12.31 48.23 -52.93
N ALA A 30 -11.23 48.42 -52.17
CA ALA A 30 -9.88 48.78 -52.65
C ALA A 30 -9.83 49.89 -53.73
N HIS A 31 -9.95 51.15 -53.30
CA HIS A 31 -9.82 52.33 -54.18
C HIS A 31 -8.42 52.97 -54.13
N ARG A 32 -8.05 53.69 -55.18
CA ARG A 32 -6.74 54.34 -55.33
C ARG A 32 -6.43 55.33 -54.21
N ASP A 33 -7.42 56.13 -53.80
CA ASP A 33 -7.22 57.27 -52.89
C ASP A 33 -7.21 56.88 -51.40
N ASP A 34 -7.64 55.65 -51.08
CA ASP A 34 -7.85 55.16 -49.71
C ASP A 34 -6.81 54.14 -49.25
N CYS A 35 -5.72 53.94 -50.01
CA CYS A 35 -4.72 52.94 -49.67
C CYS A 35 -4.03 53.30 -48.34
N PRO A 36 -4.21 52.53 -47.25
CA PRO A 36 -3.86 52.97 -45.91
C PRO A 36 -2.36 53.11 -45.68
N CYS A 37 -1.51 52.56 -46.56
CA CYS A 37 -0.06 52.56 -46.40
C CYS A 37 0.69 53.43 -47.41
N GLN A 38 -0.01 54.08 -48.35
CA GLN A 38 0.54 55.03 -49.32
C GLN A 38 0.07 56.45 -48.94
N VAL A 39 0.88 57.46 -49.26
CA VAL A 39 0.49 58.85 -49.00
C VAL A 39 -0.63 59.25 -49.96
N SER A 40 -1.76 59.74 -49.44
CA SER A 40 -2.96 60.04 -50.23
C SER A 40 -2.79 61.14 -51.29
N SER A 41 -1.78 62.00 -51.15
CA SER A 41 -1.44 63.03 -52.14
C SER A 41 -0.63 62.52 -53.34
N ASP A 42 -0.18 61.26 -53.32
CA ASP A 42 0.65 60.69 -54.39
C ASP A 42 -0.20 60.02 -55.48
N SER A 43 0.43 59.69 -56.61
CA SER A 43 -0.25 59.15 -57.80
C SER A 43 -0.85 57.74 -57.62
N GLY A 44 -0.69 57.06 -56.49
CA GLY A 44 -1.14 55.67 -56.29
C GLY A 44 -0.49 54.63 -57.21
N HIS A 45 0.42 55.03 -58.10
CA HIS A 45 1.13 54.15 -59.02
C HIS A 45 2.38 53.52 -58.37
N ALA A 46 2.71 52.31 -58.81
CA ALA A 46 3.88 51.57 -58.41
C ALA A 46 5.17 52.40 -58.68
N ARG A 47 6.09 52.38 -57.72
CA ARG A 47 7.38 53.09 -57.68
C ARG A 47 7.30 54.62 -57.63
N ASP A 48 6.13 55.22 -57.80
CA ASP A 48 5.92 56.66 -57.67
C ASP A 48 5.42 57.06 -56.28
N SER A 49 4.57 56.22 -55.67
CA SER A 49 3.92 56.54 -54.38
C SER A 49 4.82 56.25 -53.17
N ARG A 50 4.95 57.21 -52.26
CA ARG A 50 5.66 57.05 -50.98
C ARG A 50 4.90 56.08 -50.08
N CYS A 51 5.65 55.29 -49.32
CA CYS A 51 5.09 54.44 -48.29
C CYS A 51 5.09 55.18 -46.95
N GLU A 52 3.92 55.63 -46.50
CA GLU A 52 3.76 56.33 -45.21
C GLU A 52 4.20 55.43 -44.04
N ALA A 53 3.95 54.12 -44.17
CA ALA A 53 4.30 53.13 -43.16
C ALA A 53 5.80 53.00 -42.86
N SER A 54 6.68 53.37 -43.79
CA SER A 54 8.14 53.29 -43.60
C SER A 54 8.75 54.57 -43.01
N VAL A 55 8.04 55.70 -43.02
CA VAL A 55 8.53 57.01 -42.53
C VAL A 55 8.83 56.99 -41.03
N ASN A 56 8.04 56.24 -40.27
CA ASN A 56 8.18 56.12 -38.81
C ASN A 56 9.33 55.19 -38.36
N TRP A 57 10.10 54.64 -39.30
CA TRP A 57 11.24 53.77 -39.03
C TRP A 57 12.56 54.53 -39.14
N ARG A 58 13.43 54.39 -38.14
CA ARG A 58 14.77 55.01 -38.14
C ARG A 58 15.61 54.62 -39.36
N GLN A 59 15.41 53.41 -39.88
CA GLN A 59 15.96 52.93 -41.14
C GLN A 59 14.81 52.32 -41.97
N PRO A 60 14.28 53.04 -42.97
CA PRO A 60 13.15 52.55 -43.79
C PRO A 60 13.40 51.19 -44.45
N ALA A 61 14.67 50.87 -44.76
CA ALA A 61 15.10 49.57 -45.26
C ALA A 61 14.66 48.39 -44.36
N ARG A 62 14.57 48.58 -43.03
CA ARG A 62 14.13 47.54 -42.09
C ARG A 62 12.64 47.20 -42.23
N PHE A 63 11.83 48.16 -42.67
CA PHE A 63 10.41 47.94 -42.94
C PHE A 63 10.18 46.95 -44.10
N ARG A 64 11.18 46.69 -44.95
CA ARG A 64 11.13 45.63 -45.98
C ARG A 64 10.84 44.24 -45.38
N ARG A 65 11.20 44.02 -44.12
CA ARG A 65 10.89 42.78 -43.37
C ARG A 65 9.38 42.63 -43.13
N VAL A 66 8.69 43.75 -42.87
CA VAL A 66 7.23 43.80 -42.74
C VAL A 66 6.57 43.76 -44.12
N CYS A 67 6.99 44.62 -45.05
CA CYS A 67 6.45 44.69 -46.40
C CYS A 67 7.55 44.58 -47.48
N PRO A 68 7.65 43.44 -48.20
CA PRO A 68 8.71 43.23 -49.20
C PRO A 68 8.56 44.11 -50.44
N LEU A 69 7.35 44.64 -50.65
CA LEU A 69 7.00 45.48 -51.79
C LEU A 69 7.62 46.87 -51.70
N LEU A 70 8.27 47.22 -50.59
CA LEU A 70 9.00 48.48 -50.47
C LEU A 70 10.28 48.41 -51.32
N THR A 71 10.41 49.34 -52.27
CA THR A 71 11.54 49.44 -53.21
C THR A 71 12.28 50.75 -53.04
N GLU A 72 13.60 50.71 -53.10
CA GLU A 72 14.45 51.90 -53.11
C GLU A 72 14.50 52.46 -54.53
N THR A 73 14.22 53.76 -54.66
CA THR A 73 14.28 54.51 -55.92
C THR A 73 15.23 55.70 -55.74
N PRO A 74 15.71 56.35 -56.82
CA PRO A 74 16.51 57.58 -56.70
C PRO A 74 15.82 58.68 -55.89
N GLN A 75 14.48 58.66 -55.83
CA GLN A 75 13.65 59.62 -55.11
C GLN A 75 13.21 59.13 -53.71
N GLY A 76 13.88 58.11 -53.16
CA GLY A 76 13.62 57.54 -51.83
C GLY A 76 12.83 56.21 -51.86
N TRP A 77 12.31 55.81 -50.69
CA TRP A 77 11.59 54.55 -50.53
C TRP A 77 10.13 54.65 -50.99
N ARG A 78 9.77 53.86 -52.00
CA ARG A 78 8.44 53.90 -52.66
C ARG A 78 7.78 52.54 -52.62
N CYS A 79 6.45 52.50 -52.78
CA CYS A 79 5.69 51.26 -52.87
C CYS A 79 5.85 50.64 -54.26
N GLY A 80 6.27 49.39 -54.36
CA GLY A 80 6.52 48.69 -55.63
C GLY A 80 5.26 48.19 -56.34
N VAL A 81 4.07 48.46 -55.82
CA VAL A 81 2.77 48.06 -56.40
C VAL A 81 1.79 49.24 -56.44
N ASN A 82 0.82 49.17 -57.34
CA ASN A 82 -0.29 50.14 -57.37
C ASN A 82 -1.15 50.03 -56.10
N ALA A 83 -1.79 51.13 -55.71
CA ALA A 83 -2.68 51.23 -54.54
C ALA A 83 -3.70 50.08 -54.47
N GLU A 84 -4.40 49.80 -55.56
CA GLU A 84 -5.44 48.75 -55.67
C GLU A 84 -4.88 47.32 -55.48
N SER A 85 -3.60 47.14 -55.79
CA SER A 85 -2.88 45.87 -55.69
C SER A 85 -2.26 45.64 -54.30
N ALA A 86 -2.41 46.59 -53.36
CA ALA A 86 -1.93 46.43 -52.00
C ALA A 86 -2.72 45.31 -51.27
N ARG A 87 -2.03 44.23 -50.90
CA ARG A 87 -2.62 43.10 -50.17
C ARG A 87 -2.06 42.99 -48.74
N PRO A 88 -2.85 42.46 -47.78
CA PRO A 88 -2.31 42.05 -46.49
C PRO A 88 -1.31 40.89 -46.68
N PHE A 89 -0.35 40.81 -45.76
CA PHE A 89 0.73 39.84 -45.70
C PHE A 89 0.62 38.96 -44.43
N TRP A 90 -0.60 38.49 -44.13
CA TRP A 90 -0.88 37.61 -42.98
C TRP A 90 -0.02 36.36 -42.95
N GLY A 91 0.32 35.77 -44.10
CA GLY A 91 1.21 34.61 -44.16
C GLY A 91 2.61 34.88 -43.58
N ARG A 92 3.15 36.10 -43.75
CA ARG A 92 4.43 36.50 -43.14
C ARG A 92 4.30 36.77 -41.66
N ALA A 93 3.22 37.45 -41.25
CA ALA A 93 2.95 37.68 -39.84
C ALA A 93 2.80 36.35 -39.08
N ALA A 94 2.05 35.39 -39.65
CA ALA A 94 1.93 34.04 -39.14
C ALA A 94 3.28 33.31 -39.12
N GLY A 95 4.09 33.43 -40.18
CA GLY A 95 5.44 32.85 -40.23
C GLY A 95 6.37 33.38 -39.14
N TYR A 96 6.41 34.71 -38.93
CA TYR A 96 7.20 35.32 -37.85
C TYR A 96 6.66 34.93 -36.47
N ALA A 97 5.34 34.94 -36.27
CA ALA A 97 4.72 34.55 -35.01
C ALA A 97 5.01 33.08 -34.67
N ALA A 98 4.89 32.19 -35.66
CA ALA A 98 5.23 30.78 -35.51
C ALA A 98 6.72 30.60 -35.19
N ALA A 99 7.61 31.31 -35.90
CA ALA A 99 9.05 31.26 -35.62
C ALA A 99 9.39 31.75 -34.20
N LEU A 100 8.80 32.87 -33.77
CA LEU A 100 8.97 33.37 -32.41
C LEU A 100 8.43 32.37 -31.37
N ALA A 101 7.25 31.80 -31.61
CA ALA A 101 6.66 30.80 -30.74
C ALA A 101 7.55 29.57 -30.61
N VAL A 102 8.14 29.08 -31.71
CA VAL A 102 9.11 27.97 -31.70
C VAL A 102 10.36 28.33 -30.91
N VAL A 103 10.93 29.52 -31.10
CA VAL A 103 12.12 29.97 -30.35
C VAL A 103 11.83 30.08 -28.85
N LEU A 104 10.70 30.69 -28.48
CA LEU A 104 10.28 30.82 -27.08
C LEU A 104 10.01 29.44 -26.45
N TYR A 105 9.36 28.55 -27.19
CA TYR A 105 9.10 27.18 -26.76
C TYR A 105 10.40 26.43 -26.49
N LEU A 106 11.33 26.41 -27.47
CA LEU A 106 12.63 25.75 -27.33
C LEU A 106 13.47 26.34 -26.20
N GLY A 107 13.50 27.66 -26.07
CA GLY A 107 14.19 28.34 -24.99
C GLY A 107 13.61 27.98 -23.62
N GLY A 108 12.29 27.94 -23.49
CA GLY A 108 11.60 27.51 -22.27
C GLY A 108 11.87 26.04 -21.92
N THR A 109 11.79 25.13 -22.89
CA THR A 109 12.04 23.70 -22.66
C THR A 109 13.50 23.43 -22.31
N LEU A 110 14.45 24.16 -22.90
CA LEU A 110 15.88 24.11 -22.54
C LEU A 110 16.12 24.60 -21.11
N ALA A 111 15.52 25.72 -20.72
CA ALA A 111 15.64 26.25 -19.36
C ALA A 111 15.09 25.27 -18.32
N VAL A 112 13.91 24.69 -18.56
CA VAL A 112 13.31 23.66 -17.69
C VAL A 112 14.18 22.41 -17.64
N PHE A 113 14.70 21.95 -18.78
CA PHE A 113 15.58 20.79 -18.83
C PHE A 113 16.88 21.00 -18.04
N ALA A 114 17.53 22.16 -18.20
CA ALA A 114 18.72 22.52 -17.45
C ALA A 114 18.44 22.55 -15.94
N PHE A 115 17.31 23.12 -15.53
CA PHE A 115 16.87 23.13 -14.13
C PHE A 115 16.65 21.71 -13.58
N LEU A 116 15.96 20.84 -14.33
CA LEU A 116 15.74 19.46 -13.94
C LEU A 116 17.06 18.67 -13.82
N LYS A 117 18.01 18.88 -14.72
CA LYS A 117 19.33 18.26 -14.63
C LYS A 117 20.12 18.76 -13.43
N LEU A 118 20.05 20.05 -13.10
CA LEU A 118 20.68 20.60 -11.89
C LEU A 118 20.06 20.02 -10.60
N ALA A 119 18.76 19.73 -10.61
CA ALA A 119 18.05 19.06 -9.53
C ALA A 119 18.21 17.52 -9.54
N HIS A 120 19.13 16.97 -10.35
CA HIS A 120 19.47 15.54 -10.43
C HIS A 120 18.32 14.64 -10.92
N TYR A 121 17.42 15.15 -11.77
CA TYR A 121 16.45 14.32 -12.47
C TYR A 121 17.07 13.63 -13.70
N ASP A 122 16.90 12.32 -13.79
CA ASP A 122 17.20 11.54 -15.01
C ASP A 122 16.10 11.73 -16.05
N ALA A 123 15.98 12.94 -16.59
CA ALA A 123 15.09 13.27 -17.68
C ALA A 123 15.85 13.34 -19.02
N SER A 124 15.22 12.89 -20.10
CA SER A 124 15.67 13.16 -21.47
C SER A 124 15.14 14.53 -21.92
N TYR A 125 15.86 15.25 -22.81
CA TYR A 125 15.37 16.53 -23.32
C TYR A 125 14.01 16.37 -24.04
N LEU A 126 13.86 15.27 -24.78
CA LEU A 126 12.59 14.92 -25.44
C LEU A 126 11.44 14.72 -24.44
N ALA A 127 11.71 14.18 -23.25
CA ALA A 127 10.70 14.05 -22.21
C ALA A 127 10.24 15.41 -21.66
N VAL A 128 11.05 16.46 -21.74
CA VAL A 128 10.65 17.82 -21.33
C VAL A 128 9.93 18.53 -22.48
N ALA A 129 10.50 18.47 -23.67
CA ALA A 129 10.04 19.20 -24.85
C ALA A 129 8.84 18.56 -25.58
N TRP A 130 8.36 17.38 -25.15
CA TRP A 130 7.28 16.68 -25.84
C TRP A 130 6.23 16.10 -24.87
N PRO A 131 5.00 16.65 -24.82
CA PRO A 131 3.96 16.24 -23.87
C PRO A 131 3.65 14.74 -23.84
N PRO A 132 3.58 14.03 -24.98
CA PRO A 132 3.37 12.57 -24.97
C PRO A 132 4.44 11.77 -24.20
N ARG A 133 5.66 12.31 -24.02
CA ARG A 133 6.73 11.67 -23.23
C ARG A 133 6.82 12.13 -21.78
N TRP A 134 5.90 12.98 -21.29
CA TRP A 134 5.88 13.40 -19.88
C TRP A 134 5.69 12.24 -18.88
N ARG A 135 5.25 11.06 -19.36
CA ARG A 135 5.26 9.83 -18.55
C ARG A 135 6.66 9.42 -18.11
N GLU A 136 7.69 9.69 -18.91
CA GLU A 136 9.10 9.46 -18.52
C GLU A 136 9.48 10.35 -17.33
N LEU A 137 9.08 11.62 -17.32
CA LEU A 137 9.34 12.52 -16.19
C LEU A 137 8.71 12.02 -14.89
N ARG A 138 7.49 11.47 -14.94
CA ARG A 138 6.84 10.87 -13.77
C ARG A 138 7.61 9.66 -13.24
N ARG A 139 8.13 8.81 -14.14
CA ARG A 139 8.99 7.68 -13.75
C ARG A 139 10.30 8.15 -13.12
N SER A 140 10.94 9.18 -13.67
CA SER A 140 12.16 9.74 -13.10
C SER A 140 11.93 10.35 -11.71
N GLN A 141 10.78 11.03 -11.51
CA GLN A 141 10.36 11.50 -10.19
C GLN A 141 10.16 10.34 -9.21
N GLU A 142 9.48 9.28 -9.63
CA GLU A 142 9.28 8.07 -8.83
C GLU A 142 10.62 7.48 -8.36
N THR A 143 11.58 7.29 -9.27
CA THR A 143 12.93 6.78 -8.95
C THR A 143 13.67 7.68 -7.97
N LEU A 144 13.59 9.00 -8.15
CA LEU A 144 14.24 9.97 -7.26
C LEU A 144 13.69 9.89 -5.84
N TYR A 145 12.35 9.87 -5.69
CA TYR A 145 11.72 9.77 -4.37
C TYR A 145 11.93 8.38 -3.74
N ALA A 146 11.93 7.31 -4.52
CA ALA A 146 12.25 5.96 -4.03
C ALA A 146 13.70 5.91 -3.49
N GLY A 147 14.67 6.45 -4.23
CA GLY A 147 16.05 6.54 -3.78
C GLY A 147 16.24 7.48 -2.57
N ARG A 148 15.42 8.53 -2.45
CA ARG A 148 15.39 9.39 -1.25
C ARG A 148 14.83 8.64 -0.04
N ALA A 149 13.75 7.89 -0.21
CA ALA A 149 13.17 7.06 0.84
C ALA A 149 14.17 6.02 1.36
N GLN A 150 14.88 5.32 0.46
CA GLN A 150 15.89 4.33 0.84
C GLN A 150 17.04 4.96 1.65
N ARG A 151 17.55 6.12 1.22
CA ARG A 151 18.57 6.85 1.98
C ARG A 151 18.08 7.33 3.34
N ALA A 152 16.83 7.81 3.41
CA ALA A 152 16.20 8.21 4.66
C ALA A 152 16.05 7.01 5.62
N LEU A 153 15.70 5.82 5.12
CA LEU A 153 15.65 4.60 5.93
C LEU A 153 17.03 4.17 6.44
N GLN A 154 18.06 4.24 5.59
CA GLN A 154 19.43 3.91 5.98
C GLN A 154 20.00 4.86 7.04
N THR A 155 19.58 6.13 7.01
CA THR A 155 19.99 7.15 8.00
C THR A 155 19.09 7.19 9.24
N GLY A 156 18.06 6.35 9.32
CA GLY A 156 17.10 6.32 10.42
C GLY A 156 16.10 7.49 10.43
N ASN A 157 16.05 8.31 9.37
CA ASN A 157 15.08 9.39 9.24
C ASN A 157 13.72 8.89 8.73
N TYR A 158 12.96 8.22 9.60
CA TYR A 158 11.68 7.60 9.23
C TYR A 158 10.61 8.58 8.73
N GLN A 159 10.59 9.83 9.23
CA GLN A 159 9.62 10.83 8.79
C GLN A 159 9.83 11.21 7.31
N GLU A 160 11.08 11.43 6.92
CA GLU A 160 11.42 11.71 5.53
C GLU A 160 11.15 10.50 4.62
N ALA A 161 11.42 9.29 5.10
CA ALA A 161 11.09 8.06 4.37
C ALA A 161 9.58 7.93 4.11
N ILE A 162 8.73 8.21 5.12
CA ILE A 162 7.27 8.17 4.98
C ILE A 162 6.79 9.19 3.93
N LEU A 163 7.27 10.43 3.99
CA LEU A 163 6.88 11.47 3.02
C LEU A 163 7.33 11.11 1.60
N ALA A 164 8.56 10.61 1.44
CA ALA A 164 9.08 10.20 0.15
C ALA A 164 8.31 9.02 -0.44
N LEU A 165 7.97 8.01 0.37
CA LEU A 165 7.16 6.87 -0.07
C LEU A 165 5.71 7.25 -0.37
N ASP A 166 5.10 8.15 0.40
CA ASP A 166 3.76 8.68 0.07
C ASP A 166 3.77 9.36 -1.31
N MET A 167 4.81 10.16 -1.61
CA MET A 167 4.97 10.75 -2.94
C MET A 167 5.14 9.70 -4.05
N VAL A 168 5.92 8.64 -3.82
CA VAL A 168 6.06 7.51 -4.76
C VAL A 168 4.70 6.86 -5.03
N THR A 169 3.93 6.55 -3.98
CA THR A 169 2.62 5.90 -4.14
C THR A 169 1.56 6.80 -4.78
N ARG A 170 1.66 8.13 -4.65
CA ARG A 170 0.81 9.08 -5.38
C ARG A 170 1.18 9.18 -6.86
N LEU A 171 2.48 9.15 -7.19
CA LEU A 171 2.97 9.20 -8.56
C LEU A 171 2.68 7.90 -9.33
N ASN A 172 2.86 6.76 -8.65
CA ASN A 172 2.58 5.43 -9.17
C ASN A 172 1.83 4.58 -8.13
N PRO A 173 0.48 4.62 -8.15
CA PRO A 173 -0.35 3.81 -7.25
C PRO A 173 -0.14 2.30 -7.36
N ARG A 174 0.44 1.83 -8.48
CA ARG A 174 0.74 0.41 -8.72
C ARG A 174 2.10 -0.03 -8.18
N ASN A 175 2.90 0.87 -7.61
CA ASN A 175 4.15 0.49 -6.97
C ASN A 175 3.88 -0.21 -5.62
N TYR A 176 3.63 -1.52 -5.70
CA TYR A 176 3.26 -2.36 -4.57
C TYR A 176 4.30 -2.35 -3.45
N GLN A 177 5.58 -2.42 -3.80
CA GLN A 177 6.67 -2.46 -2.82
C GLN A 177 6.77 -1.16 -2.02
N ALA A 178 6.65 0.00 -2.70
CA ALA A 178 6.63 1.28 -2.03
C ALA A 178 5.41 1.44 -1.11
N GLY A 179 4.24 0.97 -1.55
CA GLY A 179 3.03 0.98 -0.73
C GLY A 179 3.13 0.08 0.49
N LEU A 180 3.65 -1.14 0.35
CA LEU A 180 3.87 -2.03 1.49
C LEU A 180 4.88 -1.45 2.49
N ALA A 181 5.99 -0.89 2.00
CA ALA A 181 6.99 -0.24 2.85
C ALA A 181 6.37 0.94 3.60
N LEU A 182 5.56 1.76 2.93
CA LEU A 182 4.83 2.87 3.56
C LEU A 182 3.88 2.36 4.65
N ALA A 183 3.08 1.34 4.36
CA ALA A 183 2.14 0.77 5.34
C ALA A 183 2.88 0.22 6.57
N GLY A 184 3.99 -0.51 6.36
CA GLY A 184 4.83 -1.03 7.44
C GLY A 184 5.45 0.07 8.31
N LEU A 185 5.94 1.16 7.69
CA LEU A 185 6.47 2.31 8.43
C LEU A 185 5.38 3.07 9.19
N CYS A 186 4.20 3.26 8.60
CA CYS A 186 3.07 3.86 9.32
C CYS A 186 2.65 3.00 10.52
N GLN A 187 2.68 1.67 10.37
CA GLN A 187 2.39 0.75 11.46
C GLN A 187 3.43 0.86 12.58
N SER A 188 4.73 0.90 12.27
CA SER A 188 5.79 1.04 13.27
C SER A 188 5.84 2.43 13.91
N ALA A 189 5.46 3.47 13.18
CA ALA A 189 5.33 4.85 13.66
C ALA A 189 4.06 5.11 14.50
N ALA A 190 3.34 4.05 14.89
CA ALA A 190 2.08 4.13 15.65
C ALA A 190 0.98 4.96 14.95
N GLN A 191 0.92 4.92 13.61
CA GLN A 191 -0.11 5.53 12.77
C GLN A 191 -0.96 4.45 12.07
N PRO A 192 -1.67 3.58 12.82
CA PRO A 192 -2.37 2.40 12.26
C PRO A 192 -3.47 2.77 11.26
N PHE A 193 -4.15 3.91 11.45
CA PHE A 193 -5.19 4.38 10.53
C PHE A 193 -4.64 4.74 9.15
N LEU A 194 -3.43 5.31 9.09
CA LEU A 194 -2.78 5.60 7.81
C LEU A 194 -2.32 4.31 7.16
N ALA A 195 -1.77 3.37 7.93
CA ALA A 195 -1.41 2.04 7.42
C ALA A 195 -2.64 1.32 6.81
N ASP A 196 -3.79 1.35 7.48
CA ASP A 196 -5.04 0.77 6.97
C ASP A 196 -5.45 1.37 5.63
N ARG A 197 -5.46 2.71 5.53
CA ARG A 197 -5.79 3.39 4.27
C ARG A 197 -4.84 3.01 3.13
N VAL A 198 -3.56 2.79 3.45
CA VAL A 198 -2.58 2.32 2.46
C VAL A 198 -2.88 0.88 2.06
N TYR A 199 -3.18 -0.02 3.00
CA TYR A 199 -3.58 -1.40 2.68
C TYR A 199 -4.88 -1.46 1.86
N GLU A 200 -5.92 -0.72 2.25
CA GLU A 200 -7.17 -0.59 1.49
C GLU A 200 -6.90 -0.10 0.06
N ARG A 201 -6.02 0.89 -0.09
CA ARG A 201 -5.61 1.39 -1.42
C ARG A 201 -4.87 0.31 -2.21
N LEU A 202 -3.94 -0.43 -1.60
CA LEU A 202 -3.21 -1.52 -2.26
C LEU A 202 -4.16 -2.63 -2.73
N MET A 203 -5.12 -3.01 -1.90
CA MET A 203 -6.15 -4.00 -2.26
C MET A 203 -6.96 -3.56 -3.50
N ARG A 204 -7.25 -2.26 -3.63
CA ARG A 204 -8.00 -1.70 -4.74
C ARG A 204 -7.15 -1.50 -6.00
N ASP A 205 -5.98 -0.89 -5.86
CA ASP A 205 -5.17 -0.38 -6.97
C ASP A 205 -4.23 -1.44 -7.57
N VAL A 206 -3.93 -2.51 -6.81
CA VAL A 206 -3.06 -3.65 -7.21
C VAL A 206 -3.81 -4.98 -6.98
N PRO A 207 -4.86 -5.28 -7.76
CA PRO A 207 -5.72 -6.44 -7.56
C PRO A 207 -4.96 -7.78 -7.57
N GLU A 208 -3.89 -7.88 -8.38
CA GLU A 208 -3.03 -9.06 -8.48
C GLU A 208 -2.29 -9.40 -7.18
N GLN A 209 -2.10 -8.43 -6.28
CA GLN A 209 -1.44 -8.61 -4.98
C GLN A 209 -2.44 -8.62 -3.80
N ARG A 210 -3.74 -8.71 -4.04
CA ARG A 210 -4.75 -8.68 -2.95
C ARG A 210 -4.53 -9.75 -1.90
N ARG A 211 -4.33 -11.01 -2.29
CA ARG A 211 -4.13 -12.12 -1.33
C ARG A 211 -2.94 -11.89 -0.39
N PRO A 212 -1.71 -11.62 -0.87
CA PRO A 212 -0.60 -11.34 0.03
C PRO A 212 -0.79 -10.05 0.83
N THR A 213 -1.40 -9.02 0.24
CA THR A 213 -1.72 -7.77 0.96
C THR A 213 -2.67 -8.04 2.13
N ALA A 214 -3.74 -8.80 1.89
CA ALA A 214 -4.72 -9.15 2.90
C ALA A 214 -4.10 -9.98 4.02
N GLN A 215 -3.20 -10.92 3.71
CA GLN A 215 -2.51 -11.71 4.75
C GLN A 215 -1.60 -10.85 5.63
N ILE A 216 -0.85 -9.93 5.03
CA ILE A 216 0.01 -8.99 5.78
C ILE A 216 -0.85 -8.05 6.63
N TRP A 217 -1.88 -7.47 6.02
CA TRP A 217 -2.78 -6.55 6.70
C TRP A 217 -3.50 -7.26 7.85
N PHE A 218 -4.02 -8.47 7.63
CA PHE A 218 -4.65 -9.30 8.65
C PHE A 218 -3.73 -9.51 9.87
N ARG A 219 -2.45 -9.84 9.66
CA ARG A 219 -1.48 -10.00 10.76
C ARG A 219 -1.29 -8.70 11.54
N ALA A 220 -1.20 -7.56 10.85
CA ALA A 220 -1.11 -6.25 11.48
C ALA A 220 -2.38 -5.89 12.27
N LEU A 221 -3.57 -6.19 11.72
CA LEU A 221 -4.86 -6.02 12.38
C LEU A 221 -4.98 -6.91 13.64
N LEU A 222 -4.54 -8.16 13.54
CA LEU A 222 -4.60 -9.13 14.63
C LEU A 222 -3.70 -8.70 15.79
N ALA A 223 -2.45 -8.32 15.50
CA ALA A 223 -1.49 -7.92 16.52
C ALA A 223 -1.95 -6.70 17.33
N ARG A 224 -2.76 -5.81 16.76
CA ARG A 224 -3.30 -4.63 17.45
C ARG A 224 -4.72 -4.83 18.01
N GLY A 225 -5.33 -6.00 17.81
CA GLY A 225 -6.69 -6.29 18.26
C GLY A 225 -7.78 -5.50 17.53
N ALA A 226 -7.57 -5.11 16.27
CA ALA A 226 -8.57 -4.37 15.48
C ALA A 226 -9.63 -5.29 14.88
N TYR A 227 -10.40 -5.96 15.73
CA TYR A 227 -11.31 -7.04 15.35
C TYR A 227 -12.41 -6.61 14.37
N GLY A 228 -12.95 -5.38 14.49
CA GLY A 228 -13.96 -4.88 13.52
C GLY A 228 -13.43 -4.82 12.09
N LYS A 229 -12.19 -4.35 11.91
CA LYS A 229 -11.53 -4.35 10.59
C LYS A 229 -11.18 -5.75 10.10
N ILE A 230 -10.89 -6.69 11.01
CA ILE A 230 -10.69 -8.10 10.64
C ILE A 230 -11.99 -8.70 10.10
N GLN A 231 -13.14 -8.40 10.73
CA GLN A 231 -14.44 -8.87 10.25
C GLN A 231 -14.73 -8.37 8.83
N GLU A 232 -14.52 -7.07 8.56
CA GLU A 232 -14.67 -6.47 7.23
C GLU A 232 -13.72 -7.14 6.20
N LEU A 233 -12.43 -7.27 6.53
CA LEU A 233 -11.44 -7.87 5.64
C LEU A 233 -11.74 -9.35 5.37
N ALA A 234 -12.06 -10.13 6.41
CA ALA A 234 -12.35 -11.55 6.27
C ALA A 234 -13.61 -11.78 5.44
N LEU A 235 -14.64 -10.94 5.57
CA LEU A 235 -15.85 -11.02 4.74
C LEU A 235 -15.53 -10.86 3.25
N VAL A 236 -14.70 -9.87 2.90
CA VAL A 236 -14.24 -9.64 1.51
C VAL A 236 -13.43 -10.83 1.02
N MET A 237 -12.51 -11.35 1.84
CA MET A 237 -11.62 -12.44 1.44
C MET A 237 -12.30 -13.82 1.38
N LEU A 238 -13.41 -14.04 2.08
CA LEU A 238 -14.20 -15.28 1.99
C LEU A 238 -14.75 -15.54 0.57
N THR A 239 -15.05 -14.47 -0.16
CA THR A 239 -15.51 -14.52 -1.55
C THR A 239 -14.35 -14.44 -2.55
N GLU A 240 -13.37 -13.55 -2.32
CA GLU A 240 -12.25 -13.33 -3.25
C GLU A 240 -11.14 -14.41 -3.21
N ASP A 241 -10.98 -15.13 -2.09
CA ASP A 241 -9.95 -16.14 -1.91
C ASP A 241 -10.52 -17.50 -1.49
N PRO A 242 -11.08 -18.28 -2.46
CA PRO A 242 -11.69 -19.57 -2.17
C PRO A 242 -10.68 -20.62 -1.67
N ALA A 243 -9.38 -20.46 -1.95
CA ALA A 243 -8.34 -21.41 -1.57
C ALA A 243 -8.08 -21.40 -0.06
N GLU A 244 -8.04 -20.20 0.55
CA GLU A 244 -7.80 -20.00 1.98
C GLU A 244 -9.09 -19.70 2.76
N ARG A 245 -10.25 -20.09 2.22
CA ARG A 245 -11.56 -19.77 2.80
C ARG A 245 -11.70 -20.20 4.27
N ALA A 246 -11.10 -21.34 4.63
CA ALA A 246 -11.07 -21.83 6.01
C ALA A 246 -10.32 -20.87 6.96
N ALA A 247 -9.18 -20.33 6.53
CA ALA A 247 -8.40 -19.38 7.32
C ALA A 247 -9.15 -18.05 7.50
N TRP A 248 -9.78 -17.55 6.43
CA TRP A 248 -10.60 -16.33 6.48
C TRP A 248 -11.86 -16.51 7.33
N LEU A 249 -12.49 -17.68 7.27
CA LEU A 249 -13.60 -18.00 8.16
C LEU A 249 -13.12 -18.02 9.61
N ASN A 250 -11.99 -18.67 9.91
CA ASN A 250 -11.42 -18.67 11.25
C ASN A 250 -11.17 -17.24 11.77
N ALA A 251 -10.61 -16.36 10.94
CA ALA A 251 -10.39 -14.96 11.28
C ALA A 251 -11.70 -14.21 11.56
N LEU A 252 -12.75 -14.45 10.76
CA LEU A 252 -14.07 -13.86 10.95
C LEU A 252 -14.72 -14.33 12.27
N LEU A 253 -14.72 -15.64 12.53
CA LEU A 253 -15.32 -16.20 13.75
C LEU A 253 -14.52 -15.75 14.99
N PHE A 254 -13.20 -15.76 14.90
CA PHE A 254 -12.32 -15.30 15.98
C PHE A 254 -12.55 -13.83 16.34
N SER A 255 -12.59 -12.94 15.35
CA SER A 255 -12.83 -11.51 15.58
C SER A 255 -14.24 -11.25 16.11
N SER A 256 -15.25 -11.98 15.63
CA SER A 256 -16.63 -11.88 16.12
C SER A 256 -16.77 -12.31 17.58
N ARG A 257 -16.01 -13.32 18.02
CA ARG A 257 -15.94 -13.72 19.43
C ARG A 257 -15.39 -12.61 20.32
N HIS A 258 -14.33 -11.94 19.89
CA HIS A 258 -13.71 -10.87 20.68
C HIS A 258 -14.56 -9.61 20.73
N ASN A 259 -15.25 -9.27 19.64
CA ASN A 259 -16.20 -8.15 19.60
C ASN A 259 -17.53 -8.44 20.30
N HIS A 260 -17.84 -9.71 20.60
CA HIS A 260 -19.15 -10.15 21.11
C HIS A 260 -20.32 -9.66 20.24
N ASP A 261 -20.15 -9.67 18.91
CA ASP A 261 -21.13 -9.14 17.96
C ASP A 261 -21.82 -10.27 17.15
N PRO A 262 -22.93 -10.84 17.67
CA PRO A 262 -23.72 -11.82 16.91
C PRO A 262 -24.52 -11.19 15.76
N VAL A 263 -24.74 -9.86 15.78
CA VAL A 263 -25.51 -9.15 14.75
C VAL A 263 -24.71 -9.10 13.45
N PHE A 264 -23.41 -8.87 13.52
CA PHE A 264 -22.54 -8.89 12.34
C PHE A 264 -22.61 -10.25 11.62
N LEU A 265 -22.50 -11.36 12.34
CA LEU A 265 -22.63 -12.70 11.75
C LEU A 265 -24.02 -12.93 11.14
N GLY A 266 -25.07 -12.38 11.74
CA GLY A 266 -26.41 -12.38 11.17
C GLY A 266 -26.50 -11.63 9.84
N LYS A 267 -25.86 -10.46 9.72
CA LYS A 267 -25.77 -9.70 8.46
C LYS A 267 -25.00 -10.46 7.40
N VAL A 268 -23.84 -11.02 7.75
CA VAL A 268 -23.03 -11.82 6.82
C VAL A 268 -23.84 -12.98 6.23
N ALA A 269 -24.58 -13.70 7.07
CA ALA A 269 -25.42 -14.80 6.61
C ALA A 269 -26.58 -14.35 5.69
N ALA A 270 -27.07 -13.12 5.83
CA ALA A 270 -28.14 -12.56 5.01
C ALA A 270 -27.64 -11.94 3.70
N GLU A 271 -26.50 -11.25 3.73
CA GLU A 271 -25.96 -10.47 2.61
C GLU A 271 -25.11 -11.30 1.63
N GLN A 272 -24.65 -12.49 2.03
CA GLN A 272 -23.77 -13.33 1.21
C GLN A 272 -24.39 -14.72 0.91
N PRO A 273 -25.44 -14.80 0.05
CA PRO A 273 -26.11 -16.06 -0.26
C PRO A 273 -25.23 -17.05 -1.07
N HIS A 274 -24.11 -16.59 -1.62
CA HIS A 274 -23.20 -17.42 -2.44
C HIS A 274 -22.13 -18.15 -1.63
N LEU A 275 -22.11 -18.00 -0.30
CA LEU A 275 -21.16 -18.74 0.53
C LEU A 275 -21.50 -20.24 0.54
N PRO A 276 -20.49 -21.13 0.54
CA PRO A 276 -20.74 -22.56 0.69
C PRO A 276 -21.54 -22.89 1.95
N ASP A 277 -22.40 -23.90 1.88
CA ASP A 277 -23.27 -24.32 3.00
C ASP A 277 -22.49 -24.58 4.29
N TRP A 278 -21.29 -25.16 4.20
CA TRP A 278 -20.47 -25.40 5.38
C TRP A 278 -20.00 -24.10 6.06
N CYS A 279 -19.79 -23.01 5.31
CA CYS A 279 -19.45 -21.71 5.90
C CYS A 279 -20.66 -21.12 6.62
N THR A 280 -21.83 -21.15 5.99
CA THR A 280 -23.07 -20.60 6.57
C THR A 280 -23.51 -21.40 7.80
N GLU A 281 -23.32 -22.72 7.80
CA GLU A 281 -23.52 -23.59 8.96
C GLU A 281 -22.62 -23.17 10.15
N LEU A 282 -21.31 -22.99 9.93
CA LEU A 282 -20.39 -22.59 11.00
C LEU A 282 -20.63 -21.16 11.50
N ILE A 283 -20.99 -20.22 10.61
CA ILE A 283 -21.40 -18.85 11.00
C ILE A 283 -22.66 -18.89 11.87
N GLY A 284 -23.66 -19.69 11.47
CA GLY A 284 -24.89 -19.88 12.23
C GLY A 284 -24.63 -20.51 13.61
N LEU A 285 -23.70 -21.45 13.68
CA LEU A 285 -23.27 -22.09 14.93
C LEU A 285 -22.59 -21.08 15.85
N GLU A 286 -21.61 -20.33 15.35
CA GLU A 286 -20.90 -19.31 16.14
C GLU A 286 -21.87 -18.23 16.66
N ARG A 287 -22.87 -17.84 15.86
CA ARG A 287 -23.91 -16.92 16.30
C ARG A 287 -24.71 -17.45 17.50
N LEU A 288 -25.11 -18.73 17.49
CA LEU A 288 -25.80 -19.36 18.62
C LEU A 288 -24.91 -19.38 19.87
N LEU A 289 -23.61 -19.69 19.70
CA LEU A 289 -22.66 -19.70 20.80
C LEU A 289 -22.44 -18.31 21.40
N LEU A 290 -22.34 -17.27 20.56
CA LEU A 290 -22.24 -15.87 21.02
C LEU A 290 -23.50 -15.39 21.74
N GLN A 291 -24.66 -15.96 21.41
CA GLN A 291 -25.94 -15.71 22.09
C GLN A 291 -26.11 -16.55 23.38
N ASN A 292 -25.07 -17.26 23.82
CA ASN A 292 -25.10 -18.19 24.95
C ASN A 292 -26.12 -19.34 24.81
N GLN A 293 -26.50 -19.69 23.58
CA GLN A 293 -27.44 -20.77 23.30
C GLN A 293 -26.69 -22.09 23.03
N LEU A 294 -25.88 -22.52 24.00
CA LEU A 294 -25.05 -23.72 23.87
C LEU A 294 -25.88 -24.97 23.56
N GLU A 295 -26.98 -25.19 24.28
CA GLU A 295 -27.85 -26.36 24.10
C GLU A 295 -28.45 -26.45 22.70
N ALA A 296 -28.77 -25.31 22.07
CA ALA A 296 -29.24 -25.28 20.68
C ALA A 296 -28.11 -25.53 19.67
N ALA A 297 -26.87 -25.17 20.01
CA ALA A 297 -25.70 -25.38 19.17
C ALA A 297 -25.14 -26.82 19.28
N LEU A 298 -25.30 -27.49 20.43
CA LEU A 298 -24.71 -28.81 20.71
C LEU A 298 -25.04 -29.88 19.65
N PRO A 299 -26.30 -30.09 19.21
CA PRO A 299 -26.61 -31.07 18.18
C PRO A 299 -25.89 -30.81 16.84
N ARG A 300 -25.58 -29.55 16.55
CA ARG A 300 -24.83 -29.15 15.34
C ARG A 300 -23.32 -29.29 15.53
N LEU A 301 -22.82 -29.02 16.74
CA LEU A 301 -21.41 -29.20 17.11
C LEU A 301 -20.99 -30.66 17.10
N THR A 302 -21.85 -31.57 17.55
CA THR A 302 -21.54 -33.01 17.65
C THR A 302 -21.87 -33.79 16.38
N ARG A 303 -22.40 -33.12 15.34
CA ARG A 303 -22.72 -33.75 14.06
C ARG A 303 -21.44 -34.18 13.35
N VAL A 304 -21.30 -35.48 13.14
CA VAL A 304 -20.21 -36.07 12.35
C VAL A 304 -20.52 -35.92 10.87
N HIS A 305 -19.64 -35.25 10.13
CA HIS A 305 -19.68 -35.18 8.67
C HIS A 305 -18.83 -36.32 8.09
N ARG A 306 -19.46 -37.32 7.44
CA ARG A 306 -18.74 -38.49 6.87
C ARG A 306 -17.66 -38.09 5.85
N SER A 307 -17.88 -37.00 5.13
CA SER A 307 -16.93 -36.41 4.20
C SER A 307 -16.99 -34.89 4.37
N PRO A 308 -16.23 -34.31 5.32
CA PRO A 308 -16.28 -32.88 5.55
C PRO A 308 -15.69 -32.15 4.35
N ALA A 309 -16.32 -31.05 3.94
CA ALA A 309 -15.85 -30.24 2.80
C ALA A 309 -14.46 -29.64 3.03
N THR A 310 -14.04 -29.50 4.29
CA THR A 310 -12.71 -29.02 4.69
C THR A 310 -12.32 -29.62 6.03
N ALA A 311 -11.02 -29.85 6.24
CA ALA A 311 -10.44 -30.25 7.54
C ALA A 311 -10.70 -29.22 8.66
N TYR A 312 -11.07 -27.98 8.30
CA TYR A 312 -11.40 -26.96 9.28
C TYR A 312 -12.71 -27.22 10.05
N ILE A 313 -13.70 -27.90 9.45
CA ILE A 313 -14.97 -28.24 10.12
C ILE A 313 -14.73 -29.10 11.37
N PRO A 314 -14.07 -30.28 11.27
CA PRO A 314 -13.81 -31.10 12.44
C PRO A 314 -12.90 -30.39 13.45
N TYR A 315 -11.90 -29.63 12.98
CA TYR A 315 -11.05 -28.82 13.87
C TYR A 315 -11.88 -27.83 14.71
N TYR A 316 -12.73 -27.06 14.04
CA TYR A 316 -13.58 -26.06 14.67
C TYR A 316 -14.56 -26.68 15.67
N GLN A 317 -15.28 -27.75 15.28
CA GLN A 317 -16.24 -28.40 16.17
C GLN A 317 -15.57 -28.90 17.47
N VAL A 318 -14.43 -29.59 17.34
CA VAL A 318 -13.67 -30.10 18.50
C VAL A 318 -13.13 -28.95 19.36
N ASP A 319 -12.55 -27.91 18.75
CA ASP A 319 -12.07 -26.73 19.48
C ASP A 319 -13.19 -26.04 20.28
N ARG A 320 -14.37 -25.84 19.68
CA ARG A 320 -15.50 -25.20 20.37
C ARG A 320 -16.03 -26.06 21.50
N LEU A 321 -16.15 -27.38 21.32
CA LEU A 321 -16.56 -28.29 22.39
C LEU A 321 -15.58 -28.23 23.58
N LEU A 322 -14.27 -28.19 23.31
CA LEU A 322 -13.24 -28.04 24.35
C LEU A 322 -13.37 -26.71 25.10
N ARG A 323 -13.57 -25.59 24.39
CA ARG A 323 -13.73 -24.26 25.01
C ARG A 323 -14.98 -24.15 25.89
N HIS A 324 -16.02 -24.94 25.62
CA HIS A 324 -17.23 -25.02 26.43
C HIS A 324 -17.20 -26.16 27.47
N GLY A 325 -16.03 -26.75 27.75
CA GLY A 325 -15.86 -27.77 28.78
C GLY A 325 -16.50 -29.13 28.46
N ARG A 326 -16.81 -29.42 27.19
CA ARG A 326 -17.42 -30.69 26.74
C ARG A 326 -16.36 -31.66 26.22
N ALA A 327 -15.35 -31.97 27.06
CA ALA A 327 -14.19 -32.75 26.66
C ALA A 327 -14.52 -34.19 26.19
N ASP A 328 -15.53 -34.84 26.78
CA ASP A 328 -15.96 -36.18 26.36
C ASP A 328 -16.54 -36.20 24.95
N GLN A 329 -17.43 -35.24 24.65
CA GLN A 329 -18.03 -35.08 23.34
C GLN A 329 -16.97 -34.74 22.29
N ALA A 330 -16.02 -33.86 22.65
CA ALA A 330 -14.87 -33.53 21.81
C ALA A 330 -14.02 -34.78 21.48
N ASN A 331 -13.77 -35.64 22.47
CA ASN A 331 -13.03 -36.89 22.28
C ASN A 331 -13.76 -37.86 21.35
N HIS A 332 -15.05 -38.10 21.57
CA HIS A 332 -15.85 -38.95 20.71
C HIS A 332 -15.90 -38.43 19.27
N LEU A 333 -16.04 -37.11 19.10
CA LEU A 333 -16.07 -36.47 17.79
C LEU A 333 -14.72 -36.61 17.07
N LEU A 334 -13.61 -36.38 17.77
CA LEU A 334 -12.27 -36.52 17.20
C LEU A 334 -11.97 -37.98 16.81
N GLN A 335 -12.42 -38.94 17.60
CA GLN A 335 -12.32 -40.37 17.28
C GLN A 335 -13.20 -40.77 16.08
N ALA A 336 -14.33 -40.08 15.85
CA ALA A 336 -15.20 -40.33 14.70
C ALA A 336 -14.61 -39.76 13.40
N TYR A 337 -13.85 -38.67 13.46
CA TYR A 337 -13.16 -38.06 12.32
C TYR A 337 -11.79 -38.69 12.01
N GLN A 338 -11.65 -40.01 12.10
CA GLN A 338 -10.38 -40.65 11.71
C GLN A 338 -10.08 -40.39 10.23
N GLY A 339 -9.06 -39.56 9.93
CA GLY A 339 -8.53 -39.34 8.57
C GLY A 339 -8.60 -37.92 7.98
N PRO A 340 -9.66 -37.10 8.17
CA PRO A 340 -9.75 -35.79 7.52
C PRO A 340 -8.86 -34.70 8.12
N LEU A 341 -8.39 -34.87 9.35
CA LEU A 341 -7.52 -33.91 10.03
C LEU A 341 -6.04 -34.23 9.79
N PRO A 342 -5.18 -33.22 9.60
CA PRO A 342 -3.74 -33.39 9.66
C PRO A 342 -3.32 -34.08 10.97
N PRO A 343 -2.36 -35.01 10.94
CA PRO A 343 -2.01 -35.84 12.10
C PRO A 343 -1.46 -35.01 13.28
N ASP A 344 -0.73 -33.94 12.99
CA ASP A 344 -0.21 -32.97 13.94
C ASP A 344 -1.35 -32.18 14.62
N GLU A 345 -2.30 -31.65 13.84
CA GLU A 345 -3.46 -30.94 14.40
C GLU A 345 -4.35 -31.84 15.25
N ALA A 346 -4.61 -33.07 14.79
CA ALA A 346 -5.35 -34.06 15.54
C ALA A 346 -4.65 -34.40 16.86
N ALA A 347 -3.31 -34.50 16.86
CA ALA A 347 -2.51 -34.75 18.06
C ALA A 347 -2.58 -33.57 19.05
N PHE A 348 -2.51 -32.32 18.59
CA PHE A 348 -2.71 -31.16 19.49
C PHE A 348 -4.13 -31.11 20.06
N LEU A 349 -5.16 -31.48 19.29
CA LEU A 349 -6.52 -31.57 19.81
C LEU A 349 -6.66 -32.70 20.85
N ARG A 350 -6.08 -33.88 20.58
CA ARG A 350 -6.03 -34.99 21.58
C ARG A 350 -5.32 -34.56 22.85
N LEU A 351 -4.17 -33.90 22.73
CA LEU A 351 -3.41 -33.39 23.87
C LEU A 351 -4.26 -32.43 24.73
N ARG A 352 -5.01 -31.51 24.10
CA ARG A 352 -5.93 -30.61 24.80
C ARG A 352 -7.08 -31.35 25.47
N ILE A 353 -7.65 -32.37 24.81
CA ILE A 353 -8.68 -33.24 25.38
C ILE A 353 -8.16 -33.97 26.61
N TYR A 354 -6.99 -34.61 26.52
CA TYR A 354 -6.39 -35.36 27.63
C TYR A 354 -6.09 -34.46 28.82
N ARG A 355 -5.61 -33.23 28.57
CA ARG A 355 -5.45 -32.24 29.64
C ARG A 355 -6.78 -31.79 30.25
N ALA A 356 -7.80 -31.52 29.44
CA ALA A 356 -9.11 -31.13 29.94
C ALA A 356 -9.79 -32.24 30.76
N LYS A 357 -9.41 -33.51 30.53
CA LYS A 357 -9.86 -34.69 31.29
C LYS A 357 -8.92 -35.09 32.44
N GLU A 358 -7.85 -34.33 32.67
CA GLU A 358 -6.83 -34.60 33.69
C GLU A 358 -6.09 -35.95 33.52
N TRP A 359 -6.02 -36.46 32.27
CA TRP A 359 -5.32 -37.70 31.92
C TRP A 359 -3.83 -37.44 31.64
N ALA A 360 -3.08 -37.10 32.69
CA ALA A 360 -1.68 -36.66 32.57
C ALA A 360 -0.78 -37.65 31.81
N SER A 361 -0.88 -38.96 32.09
CA SER A 361 -0.04 -39.98 31.43
C SER A 361 -0.24 -40.06 29.92
N LEU A 362 -1.49 -39.94 29.46
CA LEU A 362 -1.81 -39.92 28.02
C LEU A 362 -1.41 -38.59 27.38
N ALA A 363 -1.58 -37.48 28.09
CA ALA A 363 -1.15 -36.17 27.63
C ALA A 363 0.38 -36.11 27.43
N ASP A 364 1.14 -36.65 28.37
CA ASP A 364 2.61 -36.68 28.29
C ASP A 364 3.09 -37.58 27.14
N SER A 365 2.48 -38.76 26.98
CA SER A 365 2.80 -39.66 25.87
C SER A 365 2.47 -39.06 24.50
N GLU A 366 1.35 -38.34 24.38
CA GLU A 366 0.97 -37.67 23.13
C GLU A 366 1.92 -36.48 22.83
N PHE A 367 2.32 -35.74 23.85
CA PHE A 367 3.30 -34.65 23.72
C PHE A 367 4.66 -35.18 23.24
N ASP A 368 5.11 -36.32 23.74
CA ASP A 368 6.31 -37.00 23.25
C ASP A 368 6.19 -37.47 21.82
N GLY A 369 5.03 -38.05 21.48
CA GLY A 369 4.71 -38.39 20.10
C GLY A 369 4.86 -37.18 19.17
N LEU A 370 4.36 -36.01 19.60
CA LEU A 370 4.50 -34.75 18.87
C LEU A 370 5.96 -34.29 18.73
N LEU A 371 6.81 -34.47 19.75
CA LEU A 371 8.23 -34.11 19.70
C LEU A 371 9.07 -35.02 18.80
N ASN A 372 8.57 -36.21 18.49
CA ASN A 372 9.23 -37.15 17.58
C ASN A 372 9.11 -36.74 16.11
N TYR A 373 8.12 -35.90 15.76
CA TYR A 373 8.03 -35.35 14.41
C TYR A 373 9.21 -34.40 14.11
N GLN A 374 9.47 -34.20 12.81
CA GLN A 374 10.43 -33.21 12.37
C GLN A 374 9.92 -31.80 12.73
N LEU A 375 10.74 -31.02 13.46
CA LEU A 375 10.42 -29.65 13.90
C LEU A 375 10.41 -28.65 12.73
N ALA A 376 9.35 -28.71 11.92
CA ALA A 376 9.07 -27.72 10.89
C ALA A 376 8.58 -26.39 11.51
N PRO A 377 8.71 -25.25 10.79
CA PRO A 377 8.24 -23.94 11.24
C PRO A 377 6.79 -23.92 11.77
N ARG A 378 5.87 -24.59 11.06
CA ARG A 378 4.46 -24.71 11.47
C ARG A 378 4.29 -25.44 12.81
N LEU A 379 4.98 -26.57 12.98
CA LEU A 379 4.91 -27.36 14.19
C LEU A 379 5.50 -26.59 15.38
N ILE A 380 6.60 -25.86 15.17
CA ILE A 380 7.20 -24.95 16.16
C ILE A 380 6.19 -23.87 16.59
N ALA A 381 5.51 -23.24 15.63
CA ALA A 381 4.49 -22.23 15.91
C ALA A 381 3.30 -22.81 16.72
N GLN A 382 2.84 -24.02 16.39
CA GLN A 382 1.79 -24.72 17.12
C GLN A 382 2.22 -25.09 18.55
N PHE A 383 3.45 -25.60 18.75
CA PHE A 383 4.00 -25.84 20.08
C PHE A 383 4.05 -24.55 20.91
N CYS A 384 4.54 -23.46 20.32
CA CYS A 384 4.57 -22.16 21.00
C CYS A 384 3.16 -21.70 21.37
N ALA A 385 2.19 -21.79 20.46
CA ALA A 385 0.80 -21.42 20.72
C ALA A 385 0.18 -22.26 21.85
N TYR A 386 0.44 -23.57 21.86
CA TYR A 386 0.00 -24.49 22.90
C TYR A 386 0.61 -24.14 24.27
N LEU A 387 1.94 -23.95 24.34
CA LEU A 387 2.67 -23.63 25.57
C LEU A 387 2.37 -22.22 26.09
N ILE A 388 2.07 -21.27 25.21
CA ILE A 388 1.57 -19.94 25.60
C ILE A 388 0.19 -20.06 26.27
N SER A 389 -0.70 -20.88 25.68
CA SER A 389 -2.05 -21.09 26.20
C SER A 389 -2.05 -21.88 27.51
N ASN A 390 -1.14 -22.87 27.63
CA ASN A 390 -1.03 -23.78 28.76
C ASN A 390 0.43 -23.79 29.26
N PRO A 391 0.88 -22.74 29.98
CA PRO A 391 2.25 -22.64 30.43
C PRO A 391 2.58 -23.77 31.41
N ASP A 392 3.53 -24.60 31.03
CA ASP A 392 4.02 -25.73 31.82
C ASP A 392 5.54 -25.79 31.71
N ARG A 393 6.18 -25.72 32.86
CA ARG A 393 7.64 -25.70 33.00
C ARG A 393 8.29 -26.97 32.44
N ALA A 394 7.76 -28.14 32.78
CA ALA A 394 8.32 -29.43 32.40
C ALA A 394 8.15 -29.69 30.90
N LEU A 395 6.97 -29.40 30.34
CA LEU A 395 6.74 -29.54 28.90
C LEU A 395 7.61 -28.58 28.10
N PHE A 396 7.76 -27.33 28.55
CA PHE A 396 8.63 -26.37 27.87
C PHE A 396 10.08 -26.84 27.85
N ALA A 397 10.61 -27.37 28.96
CA ALA A 397 11.98 -27.85 29.03
C ALA A 397 12.26 -28.96 27.98
N ARG A 398 11.36 -29.93 27.87
CA ARG A 398 11.43 -31.03 26.88
C ARG A 398 11.38 -30.53 25.45
N TYR A 399 10.46 -29.61 25.17
CA TYR A 399 10.35 -28.97 23.86
C TYR A 399 11.62 -28.18 23.50
N TYR A 400 12.15 -27.40 24.45
CA TYR A 400 13.35 -26.60 24.23
C TYR A 400 14.59 -27.46 24.01
N GLU A 401 14.74 -28.57 24.75
CA GLU A 401 15.81 -29.54 24.54
C GLU A 401 15.77 -30.10 23.11
N ARG A 402 14.59 -30.53 22.65
CA ARG A 402 14.40 -31.03 21.28
C ARG A 402 14.70 -29.96 20.23
N LEU A 403 14.26 -28.72 20.44
CA LEU A 403 14.52 -27.59 19.55
C LEU A 403 16.02 -27.25 19.49
N ALA A 404 16.70 -27.25 20.64
CA ALA A 404 18.13 -27.01 20.73
C ALA A 404 18.93 -28.11 20.02
N ALA A 405 18.55 -29.37 20.21
CA ALA A 405 19.16 -30.51 19.53
C ALA A 405 18.96 -30.48 18.01
N ALA A 406 17.83 -29.95 17.53
CA ALA A 406 17.56 -29.77 16.12
C ALA A 406 18.42 -28.67 15.46
N GLY A 407 19.10 -27.83 16.23
CA GLY A 407 20.01 -26.81 15.71
C GLY A 407 19.33 -25.73 14.86
N PHE A 408 18.09 -25.38 15.18
CA PHE A 408 17.27 -24.50 14.34
C PHE A 408 17.91 -23.10 14.18
N PRO A 409 18.22 -22.64 12.95
CA PRO A 409 18.98 -21.42 12.73
C PRO A 409 18.19 -20.17 13.15
N VAL A 410 18.91 -19.10 13.50
CA VAL A 410 18.34 -17.77 13.76
C VAL A 410 18.65 -16.89 12.54
N ASN A 411 17.64 -16.59 11.74
CA ASN A 411 17.73 -15.71 10.58
C ASN A 411 16.44 -14.89 10.43
N ALA A 412 16.34 -14.06 9.39
CA ALA A 412 15.17 -13.21 9.16
C ALA A 412 13.85 -14.00 9.06
N ASP A 413 13.89 -15.21 8.49
CA ASP A 413 12.73 -16.05 8.29
C ASP A 413 12.32 -16.82 9.55
N THR A 414 13.25 -17.12 10.46
CA THR A 414 12.98 -17.90 11.67
C THR A 414 12.89 -17.06 12.95
N LEU A 415 13.26 -15.78 12.89
CA LEU A 415 13.30 -14.88 14.04
C LEU A 415 11.98 -14.86 14.81
N HIS A 416 10.85 -14.82 14.11
CA HIS A 416 9.52 -14.78 14.73
C HIS A 416 9.20 -16.04 15.55
N LEU A 417 9.74 -17.21 15.15
CA LEU A 417 9.60 -18.46 15.88
C LEU A 417 10.43 -18.42 17.16
N HIS A 418 11.67 -17.94 17.11
CA HIS A 418 12.51 -17.79 18.31
C HIS A 418 11.89 -16.79 19.30
N GLN A 419 11.28 -15.71 18.80
CA GLN A 419 10.54 -14.76 19.63
C GLN A 419 9.32 -15.41 20.30
N ALA A 420 8.56 -16.25 19.57
CA ALA A 420 7.46 -17.02 20.15
C ALA A 420 7.94 -18.02 21.21
N THR A 421 9.05 -18.73 20.95
CA THR A 421 9.67 -19.65 21.91
C THR A 421 10.14 -18.93 23.16
N TYR A 422 10.71 -17.74 23.02
CA TYR A 422 11.06 -16.88 24.15
C TYR A 422 9.83 -16.55 25.01
N LEU A 423 8.72 -16.14 24.39
CA LEU A 423 7.50 -15.81 25.13
C LEU A 423 6.93 -17.05 25.85
N ALA A 424 6.95 -18.22 25.21
CA ALA A 424 6.58 -19.48 25.84
C ALA A 424 7.48 -19.80 27.06
N ALA A 425 8.80 -19.59 26.95
CA ALA A 425 9.76 -19.79 28.04
C ALA A 425 9.46 -18.89 29.24
N VAL A 426 9.23 -17.60 28.96
CA VAL A 426 8.91 -16.59 29.97
C VAL A 426 7.63 -16.96 30.69
N LEU A 427 6.59 -17.37 29.97
CA LEU A 427 5.30 -17.77 30.56
C LEU A 427 5.37 -19.07 31.36
N ALA A 428 6.19 -20.03 30.92
CA ALA A 428 6.43 -21.29 31.64
C ALA A 428 7.30 -21.12 32.90
N GLY A 429 7.90 -19.94 33.12
CA GLY A 429 8.78 -19.67 34.26
C GLY A 429 10.22 -20.17 34.08
N GLU A 430 10.62 -20.55 32.86
CA GLU A 430 11.97 -21.05 32.54
C GLU A 430 12.94 -19.91 32.22
N ALA A 431 13.35 -19.17 33.25
CA ALA A 431 14.24 -18.01 33.10
C ALA A 431 15.56 -18.35 32.38
N GLY A 432 16.21 -19.47 32.73
CA GLY A 432 17.49 -19.85 32.14
C GLY A 432 17.40 -20.17 30.64
N SER A 433 16.30 -20.78 30.19
CA SER A 433 16.07 -21.02 28.76
C SER A 433 15.68 -19.74 28.04
N ALA A 434 14.86 -18.88 28.66
CA ALA A 434 14.50 -17.57 28.11
C ALA A 434 15.72 -16.68 27.87
N GLU A 435 16.68 -16.64 28.80
CA GLU A 435 17.94 -15.90 28.66
C GLU A 435 18.80 -16.42 27.50
N LYS A 436 18.93 -17.74 27.36
CA LYS A 436 19.67 -18.37 26.25
C LYS A 436 19.06 -18.01 24.89
N ILE A 437 17.72 -18.01 24.78
CA ILE A 437 17.02 -17.64 23.54
C ILE A 437 17.19 -16.13 23.28
N ALA A 438 17.01 -15.28 24.29
CA ALA A 438 17.18 -13.84 24.17
C ALA A 438 18.60 -13.46 23.73
N ALA A 439 19.64 -14.12 24.27
CA ALA A 439 21.02 -13.91 23.86
C ALA A 439 21.22 -14.19 22.36
N ARG A 440 20.64 -15.27 21.84
CA ARG A 440 20.69 -15.61 20.41
C ARG A 440 19.95 -14.58 19.54
N ILE A 441 18.79 -14.10 19.99
CA ILE A 441 18.02 -13.04 19.29
C ILE A 441 18.81 -11.72 19.28
N ASN A 442 19.41 -11.35 20.40
CA ASN A 442 20.20 -10.12 20.53
C ASN A 442 21.46 -10.17 19.65
N GLN A 443 22.13 -11.32 19.58
CA GLN A 443 23.28 -11.52 18.72
C GLN A 443 22.94 -11.32 17.24
N PHE A 444 21.75 -11.77 16.80
CA PHE A 444 21.31 -11.60 15.42
C PHE A 444 20.80 -10.19 15.10
N THR A 445 20.02 -9.59 16.00
CA THR A 445 19.35 -8.29 15.74
C THR A 445 20.21 -7.07 16.08
N ALA A 446 21.33 -7.24 16.80
CA ALA A 446 22.15 -6.16 17.35
C ALA A 446 21.34 -5.10 18.13
N SER A 447 20.20 -5.49 18.71
CA SER A 447 19.27 -4.62 19.43
C SER A 447 18.90 -5.24 20.78
N GLU A 448 18.57 -4.42 21.78
CA GLU A 448 18.30 -4.87 23.16
C GLU A 448 16.96 -5.63 23.35
N ALA A 449 16.27 -6.05 22.28
CA ALA A 449 14.99 -6.78 22.34
C ALA A 449 13.99 -6.24 23.41
N ARG A 450 13.98 -4.91 23.63
CA ARG A 450 13.21 -4.28 24.72
C ARG A 450 11.71 -4.52 24.59
N ALA A 451 11.19 -4.47 23.36
CA ALA A 451 9.78 -4.74 23.09
C ALA A 451 9.39 -6.19 23.43
N LEU A 452 10.28 -7.15 23.15
CA LEU A 452 10.06 -8.56 23.45
C LEU A 452 10.04 -8.82 24.97
N HIS A 453 10.99 -8.24 25.71
CA HIS A 453 11.02 -8.30 27.18
C HIS A 453 9.80 -7.62 27.80
N GLY A 454 9.45 -6.43 27.31
CA GLY A 454 8.24 -5.71 27.70
C GLY A 454 6.97 -6.53 27.47
N LEU A 455 6.86 -7.23 26.33
CA LEU A 455 5.74 -8.11 26.06
C LEU A 455 5.71 -9.31 27.03
N GLY A 456 6.85 -9.97 27.26
CA GLY A 456 6.92 -11.10 28.19
C GLY A 456 6.49 -10.74 29.62
N THR A 457 6.91 -9.57 30.12
CA THR A 457 6.48 -9.07 31.44
C THR A 457 4.99 -8.74 31.50
N LEU A 458 4.44 -8.13 30.46
CA LEU A 458 2.99 -7.87 30.37
C LEU A 458 2.17 -9.15 30.37
N LEU A 459 2.63 -10.20 29.69
CA LEU A 459 1.91 -11.47 29.60
C LEU A 459 1.95 -12.28 30.90
N LYS A 460 2.93 -12.06 31.78
CA LYS A 460 2.94 -12.62 33.14
C LYS A 460 1.88 -11.98 34.03
N ASN A 461 1.70 -10.66 33.93
CA ASN A 461 0.84 -9.86 34.80
C ASN A 461 -0.42 -9.36 34.08
N ARG A 462 -1.15 -10.28 33.42
CA ARG A 462 -2.26 -9.97 32.49
C ARG A 462 -3.55 -9.50 33.17
N ALA A 463 -3.48 -8.51 34.05
CA ALA A 463 -4.65 -7.71 34.40
C ALA A 463 -4.91 -6.74 33.23
N ASP A 464 -5.90 -7.05 32.38
CA ASP A 464 -6.45 -6.25 31.25
C ASP A 464 -5.64 -5.02 30.83
N ASN A 465 -4.37 -5.24 30.44
CA ASN A 465 -3.46 -4.12 30.29
C ASN A 465 -3.65 -3.52 28.89
N PRO A 466 -4.14 -2.28 28.75
CA PRO A 466 -4.38 -1.65 27.45
C PRO A 466 -3.08 -1.47 26.64
N ARG A 467 -1.91 -1.66 27.27
CA ARG A 467 -0.60 -1.61 26.61
C ARG A 467 -0.33 -2.82 25.71
N LEU A 468 -1.04 -3.94 25.89
CA LEU A 468 -0.82 -5.15 25.06
C LEU A 468 -1.00 -4.86 23.57
N GLY A 469 -2.07 -4.16 23.19
CA GLY A 469 -2.34 -3.77 21.80
C GLY A 469 -1.33 -2.78 21.20
N ARG A 470 -0.51 -2.12 22.02
CA ARG A 470 0.57 -1.22 21.56
C ARG A 470 1.88 -1.94 21.36
N ILE A 471 2.20 -2.93 22.19
CA ILE A 471 3.49 -3.64 22.16
C ILE A 471 3.44 -4.85 21.24
N LEU A 472 2.32 -5.58 21.20
CA LEU A 472 2.19 -6.80 20.41
C LEU A 472 2.49 -6.60 18.91
N PRO A 473 2.08 -5.48 18.25
CA PRO A 473 2.46 -5.22 16.85
C PRO A 473 3.96 -4.97 16.61
N LEU A 474 4.74 -4.68 17.66
CA LEU A 474 6.17 -4.39 17.54
C LEU A 474 7.03 -5.66 17.55
N VAL A 475 6.45 -6.81 17.89
CA VAL A 475 7.15 -8.08 17.98
C VAL A 475 6.62 -9.01 16.88
N PRO A 476 7.43 -9.38 15.87
CA PRO A 476 6.99 -10.30 14.83
C PRO A 476 6.76 -11.70 15.42
N LEU A 477 5.50 -12.13 15.47
CA LEU A 477 5.11 -13.44 15.99
C LEU A 477 4.36 -14.25 14.92
N PRO A 478 4.44 -15.60 14.97
CA PRO A 478 3.58 -16.43 14.14
C PRO A 478 2.11 -16.24 14.53
N THR A 479 1.21 -16.34 13.56
CA THR A 479 -0.22 -16.07 13.71
C THR A 479 -0.84 -16.91 14.84
N GLU A 480 -0.43 -18.18 14.95
CA GLU A 480 -0.88 -19.13 15.97
C GLU A 480 -0.53 -18.65 17.38
N ALA A 481 0.68 -18.12 17.57
CA ALA A 481 1.10 -17.56 18.85
C ALA A 481 0.33 -16.27 19.18
N VAL A 482 0.06 -15.41 18.17
CA VAL A 482 -0.76 -14.21 18.37
C VAL A 482 -2.18 -14.59 18.78
N TYR A 483 -2.80 -15.57 18.12
CA TYR A 483 -4.10 -16.10 18.52
C TYR A 483 -4.09 -16.62 19.96
N ALA A 484 -3.10 -17.44 20.32
CA ALA A 484 -2.95 -17.97 21.68
C ALA A 484 -2.78 -16.86 22.73
N ILE A 485 -1.97 -15.83 22.43
CA ILE A 485 -1.80 -14.67 23.31
C ILE A 485 -3.13 -13.96 23.52
N LEU A 486 -3.88 -13.71 22.46
CA LEU A 486 -5.16 -12.99 22.57
C LEU A 486 -6.23 -13.84 23.27
N ASP A 487 -6.34 -15.13 22.94
CA ASP A 487 -7.33 -16.07 23.50
C ASP A 487 -7.07 -16.49 24.95
N ARG A 488 -5.82 -16.41 25.43
CA ARG A 488 -5.46 -16.91 26.76
C ARG A 488 -6.29 -16.21 27.84
N GLN A 489 -7.11 -16.95 28.56
CA GLN A 489 -7.86 -16.41 29.70
C GLN A 489 -6.88 -15.97 30.81
N PRO A 490 -7.16 -14.87 31.54
CA PRO A 490 -6.38 -14.55 32.73
C PRO A 490 -6.41 -15.74 33.68
N ALA A 491 -5.26 -16.11 34.26
CA ALA A 491 -5.22 -17.16 35.27
C ALA A 491 -6.21 -16.79 36.37
N ALA A 492 -7.14 -17.71 36.70
CA ALA A 492 -8.05 -17.53 37.82
C ALA A 492 -7.21 -17.15 39.04
N ALA A 493 -7.49 -15.98 39.64
CA ALA A 493 -6.81 -15.55 40.84
C ALA A 493 -6.92 -16.69 41.85
N VAL A 494 -5.79 -17.30 42.21
CA VAL A 494 -5.76 -18.28 43.28
C VAL A 494 -6.30 -17.55 44.50
N PRO A 495 -7.47 -17.92 45.06
CA PRO A 495 -7.96 -17.29 46.27
C PRO A 495 -6.87 -17.48 47.33
N GLY A 496 -6.39 -16.36 47.87
CA GLY A 496 -5.22 -16.32 48.75
C GLY A 496 -5.34 -17.36 49.86
N LYS A 497 -4.29 -18.18 49.99
CA LYS A 497 -4.02 -18.92 51.22
C LYS A 497 -3.41 -18.00 52.25
#